data_AF-A0AAD9ZZJ3-F1
#
_entry.id   AF-A0AAD9ZZJ3-F1
#
_cell.length_a   1.000
_cell.length_b   1.000
_cell.length_c   1.000
_cell.angle_alpha   90.00
_cell.angle_beta   90.00
_cell.angle_gamma   90.00
#
_symmetry.space_group_name_H-M   'P 1'
#
loop_
_entity.id
_entity.type
_entity.pdbx_description
1 polymer ?
#
loop_
_entity_poly.entity_id
_entity_poly.type
_entity_poly.pdbx_seq_one_letter_code
_entity_poly.pdbx_strand_id
1 'polypeptide(L)'
;MHGKCPILVVTDGEKAMSTTIRLVMPTAVRRLCSWHLERNVQTNVGDSGFTQAFTHCMLTYMMESEFESEWLKIIDMFGLQKNEWVKMMYSKWKLWAETFLQSTFFGGLRSTQWSESINSFLNRFLHSRLKLYEFMSHIDRAMSCLRNNELKDDFDCINEHLVLVTHLLQLEKHAAEVYTQNTFVRVRDEINAEAKLSIVNCIDDVESVMYTFKKFSGGDKTWYLRYTPSKSIFKCSCKMFEIIGIPCCHSFSVMKAMNMHHIPETLIL
;
A
#
# COMPACT_ATOMS: atom_id res chain seq x y z
N MET A 1 9.93 13.69 17.99
CA MET A 1 8.45 13.64 17.97
C MET A 1 7.94 14.45 19.16
N HIS A 2 7.20 15.54 18.95
CA HIS A 2 6.74 16.50 19.97
C HIS A 2 5.68 15.92 20.95
N GLY A 3 5.96 14.78 21.59
CA GLY A 3 5.05 14.13 22.55
C GLY A 3 3.80 13.46 21.97
N LYS A 4 3.66 13.39 20.63
CA LYS A 4 2.53 12.71 19.98
C LYS A 4 2.78 11.20 19.89
N CYS A 5 1.82 10.40 20.35
CA CYS A 5 1.84 8.95 20.17
C CYS A 5 1.74 8.58 18.68
N PRO A 6 2.45 7.55 18.22
CA PRO A 6 2.28 7.01 16.88
C PRO A 6 0.84 6.55 16.64
N ILE A 7 0.30 6.86 15.47
CA ILE A 7 -1.03 6.39 15.04
C ILE A 7 -0.97 4.92 14.59
N LEU A 8 0.20 4.50 14.08
CA LEU A 8 0.45 3.20 13.48
C LEU A 8 1.78 2.62 13.96
N VAL A 9 1.82 1.31 14.24
CA VAL A 9 3.05 0.56 14.49
C VAL A 9 3.08 -0.73 13.66
N VAL A 10 4.12 -0.89 12.84
CA VAL A 10 4.37 -2.10 12.04
C VAL A 10 5.40 -2.97 12.75
N THR A 11 5.14 -4.27 12.88
CA THR A 11 6.03 -5.22 13.58
C THR A 11 6.11 -6.57 12.87
N ASP A 12 7.17 -7.33 13.07
CA ASP A 12 7.34 -8.71 12.56
C ASP A 12 6.41 -9.76 13.20
N GLY A 13 5.75 -9.44 14.31
CA GLY A 13 4.81 -10.31 15.01
C GLY A 13 5.29 -10.85 16.35
N GLU A 14 6.42 -10.37 16.86
CA GLU A 14 6.96 -10.77 18.16
C GLU A 14 5.96 -10.51 19.32
N LYS A 15 5.89 -11.47 20.26
CA LYS A 15 4.96 -11.43 21.40
C LYS A 15 5.34 -10.40 22.46
N ALA A 16 6.64 -10.17 22.68
CA ALA A 16 7.11 -9.14 23.61
C ALA A 16 6.74 -7.73 23.13
N MET A 17 7.01 -7.44 21.85
CA MET A 17 6.58 -6.21 21.19
C MET A 17 5.05 -6.03 21.23
N SER A 18 4.30 -7.12 21.06
CA SER A 18 2.83 -7.13 21.19
C SER A 18 2.33 -6.57 22.51
N THR A 19 2.94 -7.01 23.60
CA THR A 19 2.54 -6.65 24.95
C THR A 19 2.98 -5.21 25.25
N THR A 20 4.20 -4.87 24.89
CA THR A 20 4.77 -3.53 25.11
C THR A 20 3.99 -2.45 24.36
N ILE A 21 3.65 -2.66 23.08
CA ILE A 21 2.89 -1.69 22.28
C ILE A 21 1.51 -1.45 22.89
N ARG A 22 0.81 -2.51 23.34
CA ARG A 22 -0.49 -2.36 24.01
C ARG A 22 -0.42 -1.55 25.30
N LEU A 23 0.70 -1.64 26.03
CA LEU A 23 0.89 -0.92 27.30
C LEU A 23 1.29 0.54 27.06
N VAL A 24 2.24 0.78 26.15
CA VAL A 24 2.86 2.11 25.96
C VAL A 24 2.11 2.96 24.94
N MET A 25 1.44 2.33 23.96
CA MET A 25 0.76 3.00 22.84
C MET A 25 -0.60 2.33 22.56
N PRO A 26 -1.54 2.31 23.52
CA PRO A 26 -2.80 1.56 23.41
C PRO A 26 -3.71 2.04 22.27
N THR A 27 -3.57 3.30 21.84
CA THR A 27 -4.35 3.90 20.75
C THR A 27 -3.75 3.66 19.37
N ALA A 28 -2.52 3.14 19.28
CA ALA A 28 -1.86 2.90 18.00
C ALA A 28 -2.43 1.66 17.32
N VAL A 29 -2.79 1.79 16.05
CA VAL A 29 -3.16 0.63 15.24
C VAL A 29 -1.91 -0.19 14.98
N ARG A 30 -1.97 -1.50 15.28
CA ARG A 30 -0.85 -2.40 15.03
C ARG A 30 -1.08 -3.19 13.75
N ARG A 31 -0.05 -3.22 12.90
CA ARG A 31 0.01 -4.04 11.69
C ARG A 31 1.18 -5.01 11.75
N LEU A 32 0.99 -6.23 11.26
CA LEU A 32 2.09 -7.15 10.99
C LEU A 32 2.75 -6.82 9.65
N CYS A 33 4.09 -6.86 9.62
CA CYS A 33 4.87 -6.58 8.43
C CYS A 33 4.52 -7.59 7.32
N SER A 34 4.05 -7.08 6.18
CA SER A 34 3.65 -7.93 5.05
C SER A 34 4.80 -8.78 4.50
N TRP A 35 6.02 -8.24 4.47
CA TRP A 35 7.21 -8.97 3.98
C TRP A 35 7.57 -10.15 4.87
N HIS A 36 7.59 -9.93 6.19
CA HIS A 36 7.82 -11.02 7.14
C HIS A 36 6.72 -12.08 7.04
N LEU A 37 5.47 -11.67 6.85
CA LEU A 37 4.38 -12.61 6.65
C LEU A 37 4.53 -13.44 5.38
N GLU A 38 4.87 -12.82 4.24
CA GLU A 38 5.10 -13.52 2.98
C GLU A 38 6.23 -14.56 3.11
N ARG A 39 7.35 -14.19 3.75
CA ARG A 39 8.44 -15.14 4.04
C ARG A 39 8.02 -16.24 5.01
N ASN A 40 7.20 -15.92 6.00
CA ASN A 40 6.71 -16.90 6.95
C ASN A 40 5.76 -17.90 6.28
N VAL A 41 4.89 -17.45 5.36
CA VAL A 41 4.03 -18.36 4.56
C VAL A 41 4.90 -19.33 3.77
N GLN A 42 5.89 -18.81 3.04
CA GLN A 42 6.82 -19.64 2.24
C GLN A 42 7.55 -20.65 3.12
N THR A 43 7.99 -20.25 4.32
CA THR A 43 8.73 -21.13 5.24
C THR A 43 7.85 -22.20 5.89
N ASN A 44 6.60 -21.87 6.24
CA ASN A 44 5.71 -22.76 7.00
C ASN A 44 4.84 -23.66 6.10
N VAL A 45 4.55 -23.24 4.88
CA VAL A 45 3.70 -23.99 3.93
C VAL A 45 4.50 -24.49 2.74
N GLY A 46 5.47 -23.73 2.23
CA GLY A 46 6.32 -24.14 1.10
C GLY A 46 5.64 -24.14 -0.27
N ASP A 47 4.34 -23.87 -0.35
CA ASP A 47 3.59 -23.84 -1.60
C ASP A 47 3.51 -22.42 -2.18
N SER A 48 3.99 -22.28 -3.41
CA SER A 48 4.03 -20.99 -4.12
C SER A 48 2.64 -20.46 -4.49
N GLY A 49 1.70 -21.35 -4.83
CA GLY A 49 0.31 -20.99 -5.12
C GLY A 49 -0.41 -20.48 -3.88
N PHE A 50 -0.22 -21.16 -2.75
CA PHE A 50 -0.77 -20.71 -1.47
C PHE A 50 -0.15 -19.38 -1.04
N THR A 51 1.15 -19.19 -1.26
CA THR A 51 1.83 -17.92 -0.97
C THR A 51 1.22 -16.76 -1.75
N GLN A 52 0.94 -16.96 -3.05
CA GLN A 52 0.30 -15.94 -3.87
C GLN A 52 -1.13 -15.65 -3.41
N ALA A 53 -1.91 -16.69 -3.12
CA ALA A 53 -3.29 -16.56 -2.63
C ALA A 53 -3.36 -15.87 -1.26
N PHE A 54 -2.48 -16.24 -0.32
CA PHE A 54 -2.34 -15.59 0.98
C PHE A 54 -1.97 -14.10 0.81
N THR A 55 -1.01 -13.80 -0.07
CA THR A 55 -0.59 -12.43 -0.36
C THR A 55 -1.74 -11.62 -0.95
N HIS A 56 -2.56 -12.24 -1.79
CA HIS A 56 -3.78 -11.62 -2.31
C HIS A 56 -4.75 -11.26 -1.17
N CYS A 57 -5.06 -12.19 -0.26
CA CYS A 57 -5.89 -11.91 0.92
C CYS A 57 -5.30 -10.84 1.84
N MET A 58 -3.98 -10.82 1.98
CA MET A 58 -3.28 -9.85 2.81
C MET A 58 -3.36 -8.43 2.24
N LEU A 59 -3.12 -8.26 0.93
CA LEU A 59 -2.92 -6.96 0.29
C LEU A 59 -4.15 -6.41 -0.43
N THR A 60 -5.15 -7.25 -0.69
CA THR A 60 -6.36 -6.85 -1.41
C THR A 60 -7.43 -6.50 -0.40
N TYR A 61 -7.99 -5.29 -0.52
CA TYR A 61 -9.18 -4.97 0.22
C TYR A 61 -10.37 -5.84 -0.24
N MET A 62 -11.02 -6.44 0.75
CA MET A 62 -12.25 -7.22 0.63
C MET A 62 -13.14 -6.86 1.82
N MET A 63 -14.45 -6.94 1.65
CA MET A 63 -15.37 -6.90 2.79
C MET A 63 -15.09 -8.09 3.72
N GLU A 64 -15.45 -7.98 5.00
CA GLU A 64 -15.20 -9.05 5.99
C GLU A 64 -15.76 -10.40 5.54
N SER A 65 -17.00 -10.42 5.04
CA SER A 65 -17.64 -11.62 4.51
C SER A 65 -16.98 -12.18 3.25
N GLU A 66 -16.50 -11.30 2.35
CA GLU A 66 -15.77 -11.70 1.16
C GLU A 66 -14.42 -12.33 1.52
N PHE A 67 -13.71 -11.74 2.48
CA PHE A 67 -12.46 -12.28 2.98
C PHE A 67 -12.69 -13.66 3.59
N GLU A 68 -13.68 -13.83 4.46
CA GLU A 68 -13.95 -15.14 5.10
C GLU A 68 -14.24 -16.21 4.06
N SER A 69 -15.07 -15.88 3.06
CA SER A 69 -15.37 -16.78 1.94
C SER A 69 -14.10 -17.14 1.16
N GLU A 70 -13.28 -16.16 0.80
CA GLU A 70 -12.07 -16.38 0.02
C GLU A 70 -11.00 -17.16 0.80
N TRP A 71 -10.84 -16.84 2.09
CA TRP A 71 -9.95 -17.56 2.98
C TRP A 71 -10.34 -19.04 3.08
N LEU A 72 -11.63 -19.34 3.32
CA LEU A 72 -12.12 -20.71 3.37
C LEU A 72 -11.86 -21.48 2.07
N LYS A 73 -12.12 -20.86 0.90
CA LYS A 73 -11.82 -21.47 -0.41
C LYS A 73 -10.34 -21.80 -0.55
N ILE A 74 -9.44 -20.88 -0.19
CA ILE A 74 -8.00 -21.10 -0.29
C ILE A 74 -7.57 -22.22 0.66
N ILE A 75 -8.06 -22.24 1.91
CA ILE A 75 -7.71 -23.31 2.85
C ILE A 75 -8.19 -24.68 2.34
N ASP A 76 -9.38 -24.74 1.73
CA ASP A 76 -9.92 -25.97 1.16
C ASP A 76 -9.11 -26.46 -0.06
N MET A 77 -8.84 -25.54 -1.00
CA MET A 77 -8.08 -25.81 -2.22
C MET A 77 -6.68 -26.37 -1.95
N PHE A 78 -6.02 -25.90 -0.89
CA PHE A 78 -4.67 -26.35 -0.51
C PHE A 78 -4.67 -27.43 0.60
N GLY A 79 -5.83 -27.86 1.10
CA GLY A 79 -5.92 -28.90 2.14
C GLY A 79 -5.29 -28.50 3.49
N LEU A 80 -5.34 -27.22 3.85
CA LEU A 80 -4.64 -26.66 5.01
C LEU A 80 -5.49 -26.53 6.29
N GLN A 81 -6.67 -27.17 6.33
CA GLN A 81 -7.63 -27.06 7.44
C GLN A 81 -7.03 -27.49 8.79
N LYS A 82 -6.07 -28.42 8.78
CA LYS A 82 -5.38 -28.93 9.98
C LYS A 82 -4.03 -28.25 10.25
N ASN A 83 -3.59 -27.32 9.41
CA ASN A 83 -2.30 -26.66 9.59
C ASN A 83 -2.38 -25.63 10.73
N GLU A 84 -1.63 -25.87 11.81
CA GLU A 84 -1.65 -25.03 13.02
C GLU A 84 -1.16 -23.60 12.77
N TRP A 85 -0.18 -23.43 11.88
CA TRP A 85 0.32 -22.10 11.53
C TRP A 85 -0.74 -21.28 10.79
N VAL A 86 -1.47 -21.90 9.85
CA VAL A 86 -2.57 -21.25 9.12
C VAL A 86 -3.71 -20.86 10.08
N LYS A 87 -4.08 -21.73 11.02
CA LYS A 87 -5.07 -21.41 12.07
C LYS A 87 -4.61 -20.24 12.94
N MET A 88 -3.35 -20.24 13.37
CA MET A 88 -2.76 -19.13 14.12
C MET A 88 -2.82 -17.83 13.31
N MET A 89 -2.51 -17.86 12.02
CA MET A 89 -2.56 -16.68 11.17
C MET A 89 -3.99 -16.17 11.00
N TYR A 90 -4.97 -17.06 10.84
CA TYR A 90 -6.38 -16.67 10.80
C TYR A 90 -6.81 -15.99 12.10
N SER A 91 -6.40 -16.48 13.27
CA SER A 91 -6.72 -15.82 14.56
C SER A 91 -6.18 -14.38 14.67
N LYS A 92 -5.16 -14.04 13.87
CA LYS A 92 -4.50 -12.74 13.84
C LYS A 92 -4.85 -11.90 12.61
N TRP A 93 -5.80 -12.33 11.77
CA TRP A 93 -6.14 -11.69 10.49
C TRP A 93 -6.40 -10.19 10.55
N LYS A 94 -7.03 -9.71 11.63
CA LYS A 94 -7.24 -8.27 11.86
C LYS A 94 -5.96 -7.43 11.93
N LEU A 95 -4.81 -8.07 12.19
CA LEU A 95 -3.50 -7.42 12.27
C LEU A 95 -2.77 -7.38 10.93
N TRP A 96 -3.23 -8.11 9.90
CA TRP A 96 -2.47 -8.23 8.65
C TRP A 96 -3.28 -8.08 7.37
N ALA A 97 -4.59 -8.37 7.39
CA ALA A 97 -5.45 -8.17 6.23
C ALA A 97 -5.82 -6.69 6.08
N GLU A 98 -5.74 -6.16 4.85
CA GLU A 98 -6.20 -4.79 4.55
C GLU A 98 -7.67 -4.57 4.94
N THR A 99 -8.48 -5.62 5.00
CA THR A 99 -9.89 -5.62 5.46
C THR A 99 -10.10 -4.99 6.85
N PHE A 100 -9.09 -4.91 7.72
CA PHE A 100 -9.23 -4.30 9.05
C PHE A 100 -8.37 -3.06 9.27
N LEU A 101 -7.54 -2.70 8.29
CA LEU A 101 -6.54 -1.65 8.45
C LEU A 101 -7.02 -0.31 7.84
N GLN A 102 -8.10 -0.31 7.06
CA GLN A 102 -8.62 0.83 6.26
C GLN A 102 -8.83 2.20 6.94
N SER A 103 -9.03 2.27 8.25
CA SER A 103 -9.32 3.55 8.91
C SER A 103 -8.07 4.38 9.18
N THR A 104 -6.89 3.85 8.87
CA THR A 104 -5.60 4.48 9.17
C THR A 104 -4.85 4.75 7.86
N PHE A 105 -4.32 5.95 7.71
CA PHE A 105 -3.39 6.24 6.62
C PHE A 105 -2.04 5.57 6.90
N PHE A 106 -1.56 4.71 6.00
CA PHE A 106 -0.28 4.01 6.16
C PHE A 106 0.84 4.68 5.35
N GLY A 107 0.55 5.64 4.47
CA GLY A 107 1.56 6.24 3.58
C GLY A 107 2.30 5.20 2.73
N GLY A 108 1.66 4.07 2.44
CA GLY A 108 2.30 2.94 1.75
C GLY A 108 3.20 2.06 2.63
N LEU A 109 3.35 2.34 3.93
CA LEU A 109 4.12 1.52 4.88
C LEU A 109 3.36 0.23 5.21
N ARG A 110 3.57 -0.81 4.40
CA ARG A 110 2.99 -2.14 4.58
C ARG A 110 3.94 -3.13 5.27
N SER A 111 5.21 -2.79 5.33
CA SER A 111 6.29 -3.62 5.82
C SER A 111 7.31 -2.79 6.61
N THR A 112 8.20 -3.49 7.32
CA THR A 112 9.44 -2.96 7.88
C THR A 112 10.47 -2.62 6.80
N GLN A 113 10.07 -2.46 5.53
CA GLN A 113 10.95 -2.20 4.39
C GLN A 113 11.83 -0.97 4.60
N TRP A 114 11.37 0.04 5.35
CA TRP A 114 12.23 1.16 5.72
C TRP A 114 13.38 0.74 6.64
N SER A 115 13.10 0.03 7.75
CA SER A 115 14.13 -0.49 8.65
C SER A 115 15.00 -1.58 8.04
N GLU A 116 14.44 -2.42 7.16
CA GLU A 116 15.18 -3.48 6.46
C GLU A 116 16.06 -2.92 5.34
N SER A 117 15.57 -1.92 4.61
CA SER A 117 16.36 -1.18 3.61
C SER A 117 17.52 -0.46 4.28
N ILE A 118 17.27 0.21 5.41
CA ILE A 118 18.33 0.84 6.20
C ILE A 118 19.30 -0.21 6.73
N ASN A 119 18.84 -1.34 7.27
CA ASN A 119 19.72 -2.41 7.72
C ASN A 119 20.56 -2.97 6.57
N SER A 120 19.95 -3.24 5.41
CA SER A 120 20.65 -3.72 4.21
C SER A 120 21.69 -2.72 3.74
N PHE A 121 21.34 -1.44 3.70
CA PHE A 121 22.24 -0.36 3.36
C PHE A 121 23.41 -0.28 4.34
N LEU A 122 23.14 -0.25 5.65
CA LEU A 122 24.16 -0.20 6.70
C LEU A 122 25.07 -1.44 6.69
N ASN A 123 24.53 -2.63 6.40
CA ASN A 123 25.33 -3.86 6.28
C ASN A 123 26.38 -3.81 5.16
N ARG A 124 26.28 -2.88 4.20
CA ARG A 124 27.33 -2.63 3.20
C ARG A 124 28.55 -1.93 3.80
N PHE A 125 28.38 -1.25 4.92
CA PHE A 125 29.41 -0.50 5.64
C PHE A 125 29.82 -1.19 6.93
N LEU A 126 28.95 -2.01 7.52
CA LEU A 126 29.13 -2.67 8.81
C LEU A 126 29.46 -4.15 8.62
N HIS A 127 30.53 -4.60 9.28
CA HIS A 127 30.94 -6.00 9.30
C HIS A 127 31.16 -6.49 10.74
N SER A 128 30.91 -7.78 10.99
CA SER A 128 30.97 -8.39 12.33
C SER A 128 32.32 -8.30 13.02
N ARG A 129 33.39 -7.98 12.28
CA ARG A 129 34.78 -7.85 12.79
C ARG A 129 35.23 -6.39 12.99
N LEU A 130 34.36 -5.41 12.78
CA LEU A 130 34.72 -4.00 12.97
C LEU A 130 35.01 -3.70 14.44
N LYS A 131 36.05 -2.90 14.70
CA LYS A 131 36.32 -2.40 16.04
C LYS A 131 35.40 -1.22 16.35
N LEU A 132 35.11 -1.01 17.64
CA LEU A 132 34.17 0.02 18.09
C LEU A 132 34.55 1.44 17.61
N TYR A 133 35.85 1.76 17.54
CA TYR A 133 36.30 3.08 17.06
C TYR A 133 36.15 3.26 15.54
N GLU A 134 36.17 2.16 14.77
CA GLU A 134 35.97 2.17 13.31
C GLU A 134 34.48 2.28 12.98
N PHE A 135 33.63 1.69 13.84
CA PHE A 135 32.17 1.69 13.68
C PHE A 135 31.60 3.09 13.42
N MET A 136 31.98 4.09 14.22
CA MET A 136 31.45 5.46 14.07
C MET A 136 31.82 6.07 12.72
N SER A 137 33.07 5.88 12.26
CA SER A 137 33.51 6.36 10.95
C SER A 137 32.75 5.70 9.80
N HIS A 138 32.45 4.39 9.91
CA HIS A 138 31.64 3.67 8.92
C HIS A 138 30.19 4.14 8.89
N ILE A 139 29.59 4.46 10.05
CA ILE A 139 28.26 5.07 10.13
C ILE A 139 28.27 6.46 9.49
N ASP A 140 29.25 7.32 9.79
CA ASP A 140 29.35 8.66 9.20
C ASP A 140 29.45 8.60 7.68
N ARG A 141 30.20 7.62 7.15
CA ARG A 141 30.31 7.39 5.71
C ARG A 141 28.99 6.90 5.10
N ALA A 142 28.28 6.00 5.78
CA ALA A 142 26.95 5.55 5.36
C ALA A 142 25.96 6.72 5.32
N MET A 143 25.95 7.56 6.36
CA MET A 143 25.11 8.77 6.43
C MET A 143 25.46 9.78 5.34
N SER A 144 26.74 9.99 5.06
CA SER A 144 27.19 10.87 3.98
C SER A 144 26.74 10.36 2.61
N CYS A 145 26.78 9.04 2.40
CA CYS A 145 26.27 8.43 1.18
C CYS A 145 24.75 8.59 1.04
N LEU A 146 23.97 8.48 2.12
CA LEU A 146 22.52 8.75 2.08
C LEU A 146 22.23 10.20 1.69
N ARG A 147 22.93 11.16 2.31
CA ARG A 147 22.78 12.59 1.98
C ARG A 147 23.16 12.90 0.54
N ASN A 148 24.23 12.29 0.04
CA ASN A 148 24.65 12.48 -1.35
C ASN A 148 23.66 11.87 -2.34
N ASN A 149 23.02 10.74 -2.00
CA ASN A 149 21.96 10.16 -2.82
C ASN A 149 20.73 11.06 -2.83
N GLU A 150 20.30 11.59 -1.69
CA GLU A 150 19.18 12.54 -1.59
C GLU A 150 19.45 13.80 -2.43
N LEU A 151 20.65 14.38 -2.33
CA LEU A 151 21.04 15.53 -3.17
C LEU A 151 21.02 15.20 -4.67
N LYS A 152 21.40 13.97 -5.03
CA LYS A 152 21.35 13.51 -6.41
C LYS A 152 19.90 13.33 -6.86
N ASP A 153 19.04 12.72 -6.05
CA ASP A 153 17.63 12.52 -6.36
C ASP A 153 16.91 13.87 -6.50
N ASP A 154 17.22 14.86 -5.66
CA ASP A 154 16.73 16.24 -5.79
C ASP A 154 17.21 16.88 -7.10
N PHE A 155 18.50 16.72 -7.43
CA PHE A 155 19.06 17.22 -8.68
C PHE A 155 18.39 16.57 -9.89
N ASP A 156 18.23 15.26 -9.90
CA ASP A 156 17.61 14.50 -10.99
C ASP A 156 16.13 14.90 -11.11
N CYS A 157 15.40 15.07 -10.00
CA CYS A 157 14.00 15.53 -10.02
C CYS A 157 13.84 16.94 -10.61
N ILE A 158 14.81 17.83 -10.42
CA ILE A 158 14.78 19.20 -10.98
C ILE A 158 15.17 19.20 -12.46
N ASN A 159 16.13 18.36 -12.85
CA ASN A 159 16.77 18.44 -14.16
C ASN A 159 16.29 17.39 -15.18
N GLU A 160 15.63 16.31 -14.74
CA GLU A 160 15.02 15.33 -15.63
C GLU A 160 13.58 15.70 -15.97
N HIS A 161 13.29 15.83 -17.26
CA HIS A 161 11.92 15.99 -17.73
C HIS A 161 11.22 14.63 -17.80
N LEU A 162 10.16 14.48 -17.01
CA LEU A 162 9.27 13.33 -17.07
C LEU A 162 8.62 13.23 -18.46
N VAL A 163 8.94 12.17 -19.21
CA VAL A 163 8.32 11.89 -20.51
C VAL A 163 6.89 11.41 -20.27
N LEU A 164 5.90 12.17 -20.72
CA LEU A 164 4.48 11.79 -20.64
C LEU A 164 4.15 10.73 -21.70
N VAL A 165 3.54 9.63 -21.30
CA VAL A 165 3.35 8.44 -22.18
C VAL A 165 1.95 7.82 -22.11
N THR A 166 1.10 8.26 -21.20
CA THR A 166 -0.22 7.66 -20.98
C THR A 166 -1.28 8.22 -21.93
N HIS A 167 -2.41 7.51 -22.05
CA HIS A 167 -3.56 7.98 -22.83
C HIS A 167 -4.29 9.18 -22.19
N LEU A 168 -4.09 9.44 -20.90
CA LEU A 168 -4.68 10.58 -20.17
C LEU A 168 -3.65 11.69 -19.95
N LEU A 169 -3.12 12.24 -21.05
CA LEU A 169 -1.99 13.18 -21.04
C LEU A 169 -2.17 14.39 -20.12
N GLN A 170 -3.38 14.96 -20.01
CA GLN A 170 -3.61 16.13 -19.16
C GLN A 170 -3.52 15.78 -17.67
N LEU A 171 -4.10 14.64 -17.27
CA LEU A 171 -4.04 14.15 -15.89
C LEU A 171 -2.62 13.71 -15.53
N GLU A 172 -1.89 13.09 -16.47
CA GLU A 172 -0.49 12.74 -16.28
C GLU A 172 0.39 13.99 -16.15
N LYS A 173 0.17 15.01 -16.98
CA LYS A 173 0.88 16.29 -16.87
C LYS A 173 0.66 16.92 -15.50
N HIS A 174 -0.59 17.01 -15.04
CA HIS A 174 -0.89 17.54 -13.72
C HIS A 174 -0.28 16.67 -12.60
N ALA A 175 -0.28 15.35 -12.75
CA ALA A 175 0.38 14.45 -11.79
C ALA A 175 1.89 14.73 -11.69
N ALA A 176 2.56 15.01 -12.81
CA ALA A 176 3.99 15.33 -12.84
C ALA A 176 4.30 16.67 -12.15
N GLU A 177 3.34 17.60 -12.12
CA GLU A 177 3.48 18.91 -11.48
C GLU A 177 3.25 18.85 -9.96
N VAL A 178 2.35 17.98 -9.50
CA VAL A 178 1.92 17.93 -8.09
C VAL A 178 2.58 16.83 -7.25
N TYR A 179 3.07 15.75 -7.86
CA TYR A 179 3.67 14.63 -7.14
C TYR A 179 5.20 14.55 -7.34
N THR A 180 5.90 14.04 -6.32
CA THR A 180 7.32 13.69 -6.45
C THR A 180 7.54 12.62 -7.53
N GLN A 181 8.73 12.57 -8.14
CA GLN A 181 9.05 11.64 -9.23
C GLN A 181 8.70 10.18 -8.91
N ASN A 182 9.03 9.71 -7.70
CA ASN A 182 8.70 8.36 -7.23
C ASN A 182 7.18 8.12 -7.10
N THR A 183 6.44 9.11 -6.62
CA THR A 183 4.97 9.01 -6.48
C THR A 183 4.30 9.07 -7.84
N PHE A 184 4.80 9.91 -8.74
CA PHE A 184 4.33 10.06 -10.09
C PHE A 184 4.37 8.75 -10.89
N VAL A 185 5.45 7.95 -10.78
CA VAL A 185 5.52 6.64 -11.43
C VAL A 185 4.36 5.73 -10.99
N ARG A 186 4.01 5.74 -9.71
CA ARG A 186 2.89 4.94 -9.17
C ARG A 186 1.53 5.47 -9.64
N VAL A 187 1.38 6.78 -9.71
CA VAL A 187 0.17 7.42 -10.26
C VAL A 187 -0.01 7.07 -11.74
N ARG A 188 1.09 7.07 -12.51
CA ARG A 188 1.10 6.63 -13.91
C ARG A 188 0.65 5.18 -14.06
N ASP A 189 1.09 4.28 -13.19
CA ASP A 189 0.64 2.89 -13.22
C ASP A 189 -0.89 2.78 -13.01
N GLU A 190 -1.45 3.58 -12.11
CA GLU A 190 -2.90 3.65 -11.88
C GLU A 190 -3.66 4.26 -13.07
N ILE A 191 -3.10 5.30 -13.71
CA ILE A 191 -3.62 5.86 -14.97
C ILE A 191 -3.66 4.78 -16.06
N ASN A 192 -2.61 3.97 -16.20
CA ASN A 192 -2.59 2.89 -17.19
C ASN A 192 -3.54 1.73 -16.83
N ALA A 193 -3.66 1.41 -15.53
CA ALA A 193 -4.56 0.37 -15.05
C ALA A 193 -6.04 0.71 -15.28
N GLU A 194 -6.38 2.01 -15.30
CA GLU A 194 -7.70 2.55 -15.68
C GLU A 194 -8.21 1.96 -17.00
N ALA A 195 -7.34 1.83 -18.01
CA ALA A 195 -7.73 1.34 -19.34
C ALA A 195 -8.27 -0.09 -19.34
N LYS A 196 -8.04 -0.86 -18.26
CA LYS A 196 -8.53 -2.24 -18.09
C LYS A 196 -9.92 -2.28 -17.41
N LEU A 197 -10.49 -1.13 -17.05
CA LEU A 197 -11.77 -1.04 -16.36
C LEU A 197 -12.90 -0.67 -17.33
N SER A 198 -14.10 -1.11 -16.98
CA SER A 198 -15.33 -0.74 -17.67
C SER A 198 -16.36 -0.31 -16.65
N ILE A 199 -16.97 0.86 -16.88
CA ILE A 199 -18.09 1.36 -16.09
C ILE A 199 -19.34 0.61 -16.56
N VAL A 200 -19.94 -0.18 -15.67
CA VAL A 200 -21.10 -1.04 -15.99
C VAL A 200 -22.42 -0.46 -15.49
N ASN A 201 -22.36 0.44 -14.52
CA ASN A 201 -23.54 1.12 -13.99
C ASN A 201 -23.18 2.50 -13.45
N CYS A 202 -24.14 3.41 -13.54
CA CYS A 202 -24.07 4.78 -13.04
C CYS A 202 -25.45 5.11 -12.43
N ILE A 203 -25.50 5.33 -11.12
CA ILE A 203 -26.72 5.66 -10.40
C ILE A 203 -26.58 7.06 -9.82
N ASP A 204 -27.45 7.96 -10.23
CA ASP A 204 -27.56 9.29 -9.65
C ASP A 204 -28.28 9.21 -8.29
N ASP A 205 -27.63 9.76 -7.27
CA ASP A 205 -28.17 10.02 -5.93
C ASP A 205 -28.27 11.55 -5.76
N VAL A 206 -28.98 12.02 -4.73
CA VAL A 206 -29.40 13.44 -4.58
C VAL A 206 -28.25 14.44 -4.77
N GLU A 207 -27.07 14.14 -4.23
CA GLU A 207 -25.87 15.00 -4.34
C GLU A 207 -24.62 14.25 -4.86
N SER A 208 -24.76 12.99 -5.28
CA SER A 208 -23.61 12.17 -5.66
C SER A 208 -23.95 11.17 -6.74
N VAL A 209 -22.95 10.76 -7.50
CA VAL A 209 -23.09 9.74 -8.53
C VAL A 209 -22.33 8.49 -8.10
N MET A 210 -23.01 7.35 -8.13
CA MET A 210 -22.40 6.06 -7.81
C MET A 210 -22.04 5.32 -9.11
N TYR A 211 -20.74 5.09 -9.30
CA TYR A 211 -20.18 4.33 -10.42
C TYR A 211 -19.86 2.91 -10.00
N THR A 212 -20.23 1.95 -10.84
CA THR A 212 -19.85 0.54 -10.67
C THR A 212 -18.88 0.13 -11.78
N PHE A 213 -17.77 -0.49 -11.39
CA PHE A 213 -16.69 -0.94 -12.28
C PHE A 213 -16.61 -2.45 -12.32
N LYS A 214 -16.32 -2.99 -13.51
CA LYS A 214 -15.79 -4.35 -13.70
C LYS A 214 -14.47 -4.28 -14.45
N LYS A 215 -13.57 -5.21 -14.16
CA LYS A 215 -12.30 -5.34 -14.87
C LYS A 215 -12.49 -6.21 -16.11
N PHE A 216 -11.97 -5.76 -17.26
CA PHE A 216 -11.99 -6.53 -18.49
C PHE A 216 -11.27 -7.88 -18.28
N SER A 217 -11.95 -8.98 -18.60
CA SER A 217 -11.48 -10.36 -18.36
C SER A 217 -11.16 -10.70 -16.89
N GLY A 218 -11.68 -9.94 -15.92
CA GLY A 218 -11.34 -10.05 -14.49
C GLY A 218 -12.33 -10.80 -13.60
N GLY A 219 -13.29 -11.55 -14.17
CA GLY A 219 -14.35 -12.24 -13.44
C GLY A 219 -15.48 -11.32 -12.97
N ASP A 220 -16.22 -11.74 -11.92
CA ASP A 220 -17.44 -11.05 -11.44
C ASP A 220 -17.22 -10.00 -10.35
N LYS A 221 -15.97 -9.76 -9.95
CA LYS A 221 -15.67 -8.75 -8.93
C LYS A 221 -16.05 -7.36 -9.43
N THR A 222 -16.78 -6.62 -8.60
CA THR A 222 -17.21 -5.25 -8.88
C THR A 222 -16.62 -4.29 -7.86
N TRP A 223 -16.33 -3.07 -8.29
CA TRP A 223 -15.93 -1.97 -7.42
C TRP A 223 -16.92 -0.83 -7.54
N TYR A 224 -16.98 0.00 -6.50
CA TYR A 224 -17.91 1.11 -6.42
C TYR A 224 -17.14 2.40 -6.14
N LEU A 225 -17.49 3.48 -6.82
CA LEU A 225 -16.98 4.81 -6.52
C LEU A 225 -18.14 5.77 -6.38
N ARG A 226 -18.21 6.46 -5.24
CA ARG A 226 -19.11 7.59 -5.04
C ARG A 226 -18.36 8.87 -5.34
N TYR A 227 -18.86 9.63 -6.30
CA TYR A 227 -18.36 10.95 -6.64
C TYR A 227 -19.39 12.01 -6.21
N THR A 228 -18.97 12.98 -5.41
CA THR A 228 -19.80 14.12 -5.00
C THR A 228 -19.31 15.39 -5.71
N PRO A 229 -19.99 15.84 -6.79
CA PRO A 229 -19.50 16.94 -7.63
C PRO A 229 -19.33 18.26 -6.88
N SER A 230 -20.25 18.59 -5.97
CA SER A 230 -20.26 19.86 -5.23
C SER A 230 -19.03 20.12 -4.38
N LYS A 231 -18.35 19.04 -3.95
CA LYS A 231 -17.15 19.10 -3.12
C LYS A 231 -15.94 18.45 -3.80
N SER A 232 -16.10 17.99 -5.05
CA SER A 232 -15.13 17.16 -5.77
C SER A 232 -14.59 15.99 -4.95
N ILE A 233 -15.44 15.33 -4.14
CA ILE A 233 -15.02 14.22 -3.26
C ILE A 233 -15.17 12.90 -3.99
N PHE A 234 -14.13 12.06 -3.93
CA PHE A 234 -14.13 10.70 -4.46
C PHE A 234 -14.00 9.71 -3.30
N LYS A 235 -14.96 8.80 -3.19
CA LYS A 235 -14.92 7.70 -2.22
C LYS A 235 -14.99 6.38 -2.95
N CYS A 236 -13.85 5.72 -3.12
CA CYS A 236 -13.76 4.43 -3.79
C CYS A 236 -13.81 3.29 -2.78
N SER A 237 -14.48 2.19 -3.13
CA SER A 237 -14.47 0.96 -2.35
C SER A 237 -13.08 0.33 -2.25
N CYS A 238 -12.15 0.60 -3.17
CA CYS A 238 -10.79 0.05 -3.08
C CYS A 238 -9.92 0.67 -1.98
N LYS A 239 -10.32 1.83 -1.42
CA LYS A 239 -9.63 2.53 -0.32
C LYS A 239 -8.17 2.90 -0.56
N MET A 240 -7.73 2.90 -1.81
CA MET A 240 -6.33 3.15 -2.15
C MET A 240 -5.87 4.54 -1.74
N PHE A 241 -6.71 5.57 -1.93
CA PHE A 241 -6.37 6.93 -1.52
C PHE A 241 -6.25 7.04 0.00
N GLU A 242 -7.18 6.44 0.75
CA GLU A 242 -7.14 6.45 2.22
C GLU A 242 -5.94 5.68 2.80
N ILE A 243 -5.47 4.62 2.13
CA ILE A 243 -4.37 3.78 2.62
C ILE A 243 -3.00 4.30 2.15
N ILE A 244 -2.90 4.70 0.88
CA ILE A 244 -1.64 5.00 0.19
C ILE A 244 -1.47 6.51 -0.04
N GLY A 245 -2.56 7.24 -0.22
CA GLY A 245 -2.52 8.67 -0.53
C GLY A 245 -2.45 9.03 -2.01
N ILE A 246 -2.67 8.06 -2.90
CA ILE A 246 -2.71 8.31 -4.35
C ILE A 246 -4.08 7.93 -4.94
N PRO A 247 -4.57 8.62 -5.97
CA PRO A 247 -5.80 8.25 -6.66
C PRO A 247 -5.68 6.85 -7.28
N CYS A 248 -6.73 6.04 -7.16
CA CYS A 248 -6.79 4.73 -7.82
C CYS A 248 -7.23 4.82 -9.28
N CYS A 249 -7.00 3.75 -10.04
CA CYS A 249 -7.52 3.56 -11.39
C CYS A 249 -9.03 3.82 -11.51
N HIS A 250 -9.86 3.46 -10.52
CA HIS A 250 -11.30 3.77 -10.54
C HIS A 250 -11.57 5.29 -10.48
N SER A 251 -10.78 6.04 -9.71
CA SER A 251 -10.88 7.50 -9.66
C SER A 251 -10.51 8.11 -11.00
N PHE A 252 -9.43 7.62 -11.64
CA PHE A 252 -9.05 8.04 -12.98
C PHE A 252 -10.11 7.70 -14.03
N SER A 253 -10.80 6.56 -13.92
CA SER A 253 -11.93 6.23 -14.81
C SER A 253 -13.07 7.24 -14.70
N VAL A 254 -13.42 7.67 -13.48
CA VAL A 254 -14.45 8.71 -13.28
C VAL A 254 -13.97 10.07 -13.78
N MET A 255 -12.71 10.44 -13.53
CA MET A 255 -12.14 11.68 -14.07
C MET A 255 -12.21 11.72 -15.60
N LYS A 256 -11.87 10.60 -16.26
CA LYS A 256 -12.02 10.43 -17.71
C LYS A 256 -13.48 10.57 -18.15
N ALA A 257 -14.41 9.89 -17.48
CA ALA A 257 -15.84 9.96 -17.81
C ALA A 257 -16.43 11.38 -17.63
N MET A 258 -15.92 12.13 -16.66
CA MET A 258 -16.29 13.52 -16.39
C MET A 258 -15.48 14.54 -17.20
N ASN A 259 -14.62 14.08 -18.11
CA ASN A 259 -13.71 14.92 -18.90
C ASN A 259 -12.89 15.91 -18.06
N MET A 260 -12.39 15.45 -16.90
CA MET A 260 -11.55 16.24 -16.01
C MET A 260 -10.10 16.22 -16.50
N HIS A 261 -9.47 17.39 -16.53
CA HIS A 261 -8.10 17.55 -17.01
C HIS A 261 -7.08 17.70 -15.88
N HIS A 262 -7.55 17.92 -14.65
CA HIS A 262 -6.71 18.09 -13.46
C HIS A 262 -7.18 17.12 -12.37
N ILE A 263 -6.22 16.62 -11.60
CA ILE A 263 -6.48 15.83 -10.40
C ILE A 263 -7.06 16.77 -9.34
N PRO A 264 -8.25 16.48 -8.78
CA PRO A 264 -8.85 17.29 -7.72
C PRO A 264 -7.94 17.42 -6.51
N GLU A 265 -7.89 18.61 -5.89
CA GLU A 265 -7.11 18.85 -4.68
C GLU A 265 -7.48 17.90 -3.52
N THR A 266 -8.73 17.45 -3.48
CA THR A 266 -9.22 16.45 -2.51
C THR A 266 -8.55 15.08 -2.63
N LEU A 267 -7.83 14.84 -3.73
CA LEU A 267 -7.10 13.61 -4.04
C LEU A 267 -5.58 13.82 -4.09
N ILE A 268 -5.09 14.93 -3.53
CA ILE A 268 -3.67 15.25 -3.39
C ILE A 268 -3.39 15.42 -1.89
N LEU A 269 -2.29 14.84 -1.39
CA LEU A 269 -1.85 14.93 0.01
C LEU A 269 -0.66 15.86 0.18
#